data_AF-A0A3M6TRT2-F1
#
_entry.id   AF-A0A3M6TRT2-F1
#
_cell.length_a   1.000
_cell.length_b   1.000
_cell.length_c   1.000
_cell.angle_alpha   90.00
_cell.angle_beta   90.00
_cell.angle_gamma   90.00
#
_symmetry.space_group_name_H-M   'P 1'
#
loop_
_entity.id
_entity.type
_entity.pdbx_description
1 polymer ?
#
loop_
_entity_poly.entity_id
_entity_poly.type
_entity_poly.pdbx_seq_one_letter_code
_entity_poly.pdbx_strand_id
1 'polypeptide(L)'
;MDQQENNGFGPIFKPRGKAVTFASVVIATISGALLVFALWENEDKEGISFVFFATALLMLSVIAGELIRRVSMLAEEIRHKQTRYRGEWRRVLKSTFAFEYSSCILVVGTTSTLFVCYAMLQNYESFLRLDYAIFFILNCFVVPQLVFLVGLREPNTVEATMLNERDNKNVADGFAWNYYFGYLKLVLPRLEAQIAKSSEFRYKITKKKLYILVPKTCYVYDNIADADPRVTWAGDLTPCKINRGGIRERIYKQAVYRVEMSDKPGMTREYFFILEYASNLMSLYDMSLHEDAPFSRQERDDQVIIVLPQLKSFAKSANFF
;
A
#
# COMPACT_ATOMS: atom_id res chain seq x y z
N MET A 1 8.94 45.73 3.02
CA MET A 1 9.23 44.34 3.44
C MET A 1 8.10 43.51 2.89
N ASP A 2 8.34 42.84 1.78
CA ASP A 2 7.33 41.95 1.19
C ASP A 2 7.09 40.82 2.18
N GLN A 3 5.86 40.73 2.68
CA GLN A 3 5.44 39.68 3.58
C GLN A 3 5.59 38.37 2.80
N GLN A 4 6.65 37.61 3.08
CA GLN A 4 6.93 36.37 2.38
C GLN A 4 5.72 35.46 2.49
N GLU A 5 5.15 35.08 1.35
CA GLU A 5 3.98 34.22 1.30
C GLU A 5 4.25 32.94 2.10
N ASN A 6 3.35 32.60 3.01
CA ASN A 6 3.47 31.47 3.93
C ASN A 6 4.83 31.43 4.64
N ASN A 7 5.32 32.54 5.19
CA ASN A 7 6.61 32.60 5.92
C ASN A 7 7.82 32.09 5.10
N GLY A 8 7.79 32.24 3.77
CA GLY A 8 8.87 31.81 2.89
C GLY A 8 8.80 30.35 2.44
N PHE A 9 7.74 29.61 2.81
CA PHE A 9 7.46 28.28 2.25
C PHE A 9 6.97 28.34 0.80
N GLY A 10 6.61 29.52 0.29
CA GLY A 10 6.05 29.68 -1.05
C GLY A 10 4.60 29.19 -1.12
N PRO A 11 4.05 28.97 -2.32
CA PRO A 11 2.66 28.55 -2.48
C PRO A 11 2.43 27.14 -1.93
N ILE A 12 1.46 27.00 -1.02
CA ILE A 12 1.06 25.70 -0.46
C ILE A 12 0.15 24.98 -1.46
N PHE A 13 0.45 23.72 -1.74
CA PHE A 13 -0.36 22.88 -2.60
C PHE A 13 -1.77 22.70 -2.02
N LYS A 14 -2.79 22.99 -2.83
CA LYS A 14 -4.18 22.70 -2.49
C LYS A 14 -4.50 21.23 -2.80
N PRO A 15 -5.31 20.55 -1.98
CA PRO A 15 -5.75 19.19 -2.27
C PRO A 15 -6.49 19.15 -3.60
N ARG A 16 -6.27 18.10 -4.39
CA ARG A 16 -6.89 17.94 -5.70
C ARG A 16 -8.38 17.64 -5.55
N GLY A 17 -9.21 18.38 -6.30
CA GLY A 17 -10.66 18.19 -6.35
C GLY A 17 -11.11 17.18 -7.42
N LYS A 18 -12.42 17.11 -7.67
CA LYS A 18 -13.05 16.20 -8.65
C LYS A 18 -13.10 16.74 -10.08
N ALA A 19 -12.23 17.70 -10.42
CA ALA A 19 -12.26 18.39 -11.72
C ALA A 19 -12.06 17.44 -12.91
N VAL A 20 -11.17 16.45 -12.76
CA VAL A 20 -10.92 15.42 -13.79
C VAL A 20 -12.20 14.64 -14.10
N THR A 21 -12.92 14.19 -13.06
CA THR A 21 -14.19 13.45 -13.22
C THR A 21 -15.23 14.30 -13.94
N PHE A 22 -15.35 15.59 -13.58
CA PHE A 22 -16.29 16.49 -14.25
C PHE A 22 -15.95 16.70 -15.73
N ALA A 23 -14.67 16.93 -16.04
CA ALA A 23 -14.20 17.06 -17.42
C ALA A 23 -14.49 15.80 -18.24
N SER A 24 -14.23 14.60 -17.69
CA SER A 24 -14.54 13.34 -18.36
C SER A 24 -16.04 13.16 -18.64
N VAL A 25 -16.91 13.52 -17.71
CA VAL A 25 -18.37 13.48 -17.92
C VAL A 25 -18.79 14.42 -19.03
N VAL A 26 -18.30 15.68 -19.02
CA VAL A 26 -18.61 16.67 -20.06
C VAL A 26 -18.18 16.16 -21.44
N ILE A 27 -16.94 15.68 -21.57
CA ILE A 27 -16.43 15.16 -22.85
C ILE A 27 -17.27 13.97 -23.33
N ALA A 28 -17.61 13.03 -22.44
CA ALA A 28 -18.42 11.86 -22.80
C ALA A 28 -19.86 12.25 -23.21
N THR A 29 -20.46 13.24 -22.55
CA THR A 29 -21.81 13.71 -22.90
C THR A 29 -21.83 14.41 -24.27
N ILE A 30 -20.83 15.24 -24.56
CA ILE A 30 -20.72 15.95 -25.84
C ILE A 30 -20.49 14.96 -26.97
N SER A 31 -19.56 14.00 -26.81
CA SER A 31 -19.30 13.00 -27.85
C SER A 31 -20.50 12.11 -28.12
N GLY A 32 -21.22 11.69 -27.06
CA GLY A 32 -22.47 10.94 -27.18
C GLY A 32 -23.56 11.72 -27.91
N ALA A 33 -23.75 13.00 -27.57
CA ALA A 33 -24.74 13.87 -28.21
C ALA A 33 -24.44 14.09 -29.70
N LEU A 34 -23.17 14.31 -30.06
CA LEU A 34 -22.74 14.47 -31.45
C LEU A 34 -22.99 13.21 -32.28
N LEU A 35 -22.71 12.03 -31.71
CA LEU A 35 -23.00 10.74 -32.35
C LEU A 35 -24.49 10.56 -32.61
N VAL A 36 -25.35 10.84 -31.62
CA VAL A 36 -26.80 10.73 -31.77
C VAL A 36 -27.33 11.74 -32.80
N PHE A 37 -26.83 12.98 -32.78
CA PHE A 37 -27.24 14.02 -33.73
C PHE A 37 -26.89 13.64 -35.17
N ALA A 38 -25.67 13.16 -35.43
CA ALA A 38 -25.24 12.74 -36.76
C ALA A 38 -26.05 11.56 -37.32
N LEU A 39 -26.53 10.67 -36.45
CA LEU A 39 -27.39 9.55 -36.85
C LEU A 39 -28.83 9.99 -37.09
N TRP A 40 -29.32 10.96 -36.31
CA TRP A 40 -30.66 11.51 -36.46
C TRP A 40 -30.81 12.30 -37.76
N GLU A 41 -29.78 13.07 -38.15
CA GLU A 41 -29.75 13.85 -39.40
C GLU A 41 -29.82 12.94 -40.65
N ASN A 42 -29.34 11.70 -40.56
CA ASN A 42 -29.36 10.73 -41.66
C ASN A 42 -30.70 9.96 -41.80
N GLU A 43 -31.73 10.25 -40.97
CA GLU A 43 -33.05 9.60 -40.95
C GLU A 43 -33.06 8.05 -40.91
N ASP A 44 -31.93 7.43 -40.57
CA ASP A 44 -31.77 5.97 -40.59
C ASP A 44 -32.17 5.34 -39.24
N LYS A 45 -33.44 4.96 -39.12
CA LYS A 45 -33.98 4.29 -37.92
C LYS A 45 -33.30 2.95 -37.62
N GLU A 46 -32.84 2.24 -38.65
CA GLU A 46 -32.10 0.98 -38.47
C GLU A 46 -30.68 1.24 -37.98
N GLY A 47 -30.03 2.29 -38.50
CA GLY A 47 -28.72 2.77 -38.06
C GLY A 47 -28.69 3.15 -36.58
N ILE A 48 -29.74 3.81 -36.07
CA ILE A 48 -29.86 4.16 -34.64
C ILE A 48 -29.89 2.89 -33.78
N SER A 49 -30.73 1.91 -34.13
CA SER A 49 -30.81 0.64 -33.39
C SER A 49 -29.49 -0.14 -33.43
N PHE A 50 -28.79 -0.12 -34.57
CA PHE A 50 -27.47 -0.73 -34.71
C PHE A 50 -26.43 -0.09 -33.79
N VAL A 51 -26.42 1.23 -33.68
CA VAL A 51 -25.44 1.94 -32.83
C VAL A 51 -25.66 1.64 -31.36
N PHE A 52 -26.91 1.60 -30.88
CA PHE A 52 -27.18 1.17 -29.51
C PHE A 52 -26.75 -0.28 -29.27
N PHE A 53 -27.00 -1.18 -30.22
CA PHE A 53 -26.59 -2.58 -30.12
C PHE A 53 -25.06 -2.70 -30.04
N ALA A 54 -24.35 -2.06 -30.98
CA ALA A 54 -22.89 -2.06 -31.02
C ALA A 54 -22.30 -1.45 -29.74
N THR A 55 -22.89 -0.36 -29.23
CA THR A 55 -22.45 0.27 -27.98
C THR A 55 -22.64 -0.67 -26.79
N ALA A 56 -23.81 -1.31 -26.67
CA ALA A 56 -24.08 -2.26 -25.58
C ALA A 56 -23.14 -3.48 -25.65
N LEU A 57 -22.89 -4.01 -26.85
CA LEU A 57 -21.97 -5.13 -27.07
C LEU A 57 -20.52 -4.75 -26.71
N LEU A 58 -20.08 -3.55 -27.10
CA LEU A 58 -18.74 -3.03 -26.76
C LEU A 58 -18.60 -2.82 -25.25
N MET A 59 -19.58 -2.21 -24.59
CA MET A 59 -19.57 -2.03 -23.14
C MET A 59 -19.49 -3.36 -22.39
N LEU A 60 -20.27 -4.36 -22.82
CA LEU A 60 -20.20 -5.70 -22.27
C LEU A 60 -18.82 -6.35 -22.48
N SER A 61 -18.22 -6.18 -23.67
CA SER A 61 -16.89 -6.71 -23.98
C SER A 61 -15.79 -6.08 -23.12
N VAL A 62 -15.88 -4.77 -22.83
CA VAL A 62 -14.93 -4.06 -21.96
C VAL A 62 -15.04 -4.55 -20.51
N ILE A 63 -16.27 -4.73 -20.00
CA ILE A 63 -16.50 -5.26 -18.65
C ILE A 63 -15.94 -6.69 -18.54
N ALA A 64 -16.26 -7.55 -19.51
CA ALA A 64 -15.77 -8.93 -19.53
C ALA A 64 -14.24 -8.99 -19.65
N GLY A 65 -13.65 -8.14 -20.49
CA GLY A 65 -12.19 -8.07 -20.66
C GLY A 65 -11.45 -7.61 -19.41
N GLU A 66 -12.01 -6.66 -18.66
CA GLU A 66 -11.47 -6.25 -17.37
C GLU A 66 -11.53 -7.38 -16.33
N LEU A 67 -12.59 -8.20 -16.33
CA LEU A 67 -12.69 -9.38 -15.47
C LEU A 67 -11.64 -10.43 -15.81
N ILE A 68 -11.43 -10.73 -17.11
CA ILE A 68 -10.40 -11.67 -17.56
C ILE A 68 -9.01 -11.18 -17.16
N ARG A 69 -8.72 -9.89 -17.32
CA ARG A 69 -7.45 -9.30 -16.86
C ARG A 69 -7.23 -9.48 -15.35
N ARG A 70 -8.28 -9.36 -14.54
CA ARG A 70 -8.21 -9.62 -13.09
C ARG A 70 -7.96 -11.09 -12.77
N VAL A 71 -8.42 -12.02 -13.60
CA VAL A 71 -8.02 -13.43 -13.50
C VAL A 71 -6.51 -13.58 -13.74
N SER A 72 -5.92 -12.84 -14.69
CA SER A 72 -4.46 -12.83 -14.87
C SER A 72 -3.73 -12.35 -13.61
N MET A 73 -4.22 -11.30 -12.94
CA MET A 73 -3.65 -10.82 -11.67
C MET A 73 -3.86 -11.81 -10.51
N LEU A 74 -5.00 -12.53 -10.50
CA LEU A 74 -5.28 -13.55 -9.51
C LEU A 74 -4.19 -14.64 -9.49
N ALA A 75 -3.65 -15.00 -10.66
CA ALA A 75 -2.60 -16.00 -10.78
C ALA A 75 -1.36 -15.64 -9.94
N GLU A 76 -0.97 -14.37 -9.91
CA GLU A 76 0.15 -13.88 -9.08
C GLU A 76 -0.25 -13.79 -7.60
N GLU A 77 -1.44 -13.27 -7.28
CA GLU A 77 -1.91 -13.14 -5.89
C GLU A 77 -2.10 -14.51 -5.19
N ILE A 78 -2.40 -15.58 -5.94
CA ILE A 78 -2.46 -16.96 -5.41
C ILE A 78 -1.12 -17.39 -4.82
N ARG A 79 0.01 -16.99 -5.43
CA ARG A 79 1.36 -17.31 -4.92
C ARG A 79 1.63 -16.63 -3.57
N HIS A 80 0.98 -15.50 -3.32
CA HIS A 80 1.09 -14.73 -2.08
C HIS A 80 -0.03 -15.01 -1.07
N LYS A 81 -0.84 -16.05 -1.29
CA LYS A 81 -1.95 -16.44 -0.40
C LYS A 81 -1.52 -16.58 1.07
N GLN A 82 -0.42 -17.29 1.31
CA GLN A 82 0.02 -17.58 2.69
C GLN A 82 0.67 -16.35 3.35
N THR A 83 1.47 -15.60 2.60
CA THR A 83 2.24 -14.48 3.13
C THR A 83 1.40 -13.21 3.32
N ARG A 84 0.50 -12.91 2.37
CA ARG A 84 -0.27 -11.66 2.33
C ARG A 84 -1.70 -11.80 2.87
N TYR A 85 -2.35 -12.94 2.63
CA TYR A 85 -3.77 -13.15 2.96
C TYR A 85 -4.03 -14.16 4.06
N ARG A 86 -2.97 -14.60 4.78
CA ARG A 86 -3.06 -15.54 5.92
C ARG A 86 -3.78 -16.85 5.57
N GLY A 87 -3.71 -17.29 4.32
CA GLY A 87 -4.36 -18.53 3.87
C GLY A 87 -5.84 -18.40 3.50
N GLU A 88 -6.46 -17.22 3.63
CA GLU A 88 -7.90 -17.04 3.40
C GLU A 88 -8.24 -16.72 1.93
N TRP A 89 -8.91 -17.66 1.25
CA TRP A 89 -9.35 -17.48 -0.15
C TRP A 89 -10.31 -16.30 -0.36
N ARG A 90 -11.18 -16.03 0.62
CA ARG A 90 -12.13 -14.92 0.55
C ARG A 90 -11.42 -13.57 0.44
N ARG A 91 -10.29 -13.40 1.12
CA ARG A 91 -9.53 -12.13 1.07
C ARG A 91 -8.81 -11.96 -0.26
N VAL A 92 -8.26 -13.04 -0.82
CA VAL A 92 -7.63 -13.04 -2.15
C VAL A 92 -8.65 -12.62 -3.21
N LEU A 93 -9.81 -13.28 -3.26
CA LEU A 93 -10.83 -12.94 -4.25
C LEU A 93 -11.38 -11.52 -4.04
N LYS A 94 -11.61 -11.12 -2.78
CA LYS A 94 -12.10 -9.77 -2.45
C LYS A 94 -11.11 -8.70 -2.87
N SER A 95 -9.79 -8.89 -2.69
CA SER A 95 -8.80 -7.89 -3.09
C SER A 95 -8.64 -7.80 -4.61
N THR A 96 -8.58 -8.94 -5.31
CA THR A 96 -8.39 -8.97 -6.77
C THR A 96 -9.61 -8.43 -7.53
N PHE A 97 -10.82 -8.73 -7.06
CA PHE A 97 -12.08 -8.33 -7.72
C PHE A 97 -12.79 -7.17 -7.01
N ALA A 98 -12.08 -6.40 -6.18
CA ALA A 98 -12.62 -5.16 -5.64
C ALA A 98 -12.83 -4.13 -6.76
N PHE A 99 -14.04 -3.58 -6.83
CA PHE A 99 -14.37 -2.43 -7.66
C PHE A 99 -14.90 -1.33 -6.76
N GLU A 100 -14.30 -0.14 -6.85
CA GLU A 100 -14.76 1.04 -6.12
C GLU A 100 -16.20 1.41 -6.50
N TYR A 101 -16.56 1.23 -7.79
CA TYR A 101 -17.89 1.51 -8.35
C TYR A 101 -18.62 0.24 -8.79
N SER A 102 -18.53 -0.83 -7.99
CA SER A 102 -19.15 -2.14 -8.30
C SER A 102 -20.63 -2.04 -8.70
N SER A 103 -21.43 -1.25 -7.98
CA SER A 103 -22.85 -1.06 -8.28
C SER A 103 -23.09 -0.44 -9.66
N CYS A 104 -22.32 0.57 -10.05
CA CYS A 104 -22.46 1.19 -11.38
C CYS A 104 -22.09 0.20 -12.49
N ILE A 105 -21.01 -0.58 -12.30
CA ILE A 105 -20.59 -1.60 -13.27
C ILE A 105 -21.67 -2.67 -13.42
N LEU A 106 -22.31 -3.10 -12.33
CA LEU A 106 -23.41 -4.05 -12.37
C LEU A 106 -24.63 -3.50 -13.11
N VAL A 107 -25.02 -2.24 -12.86
CA VAL A 107 -26.13 -1.59 -13.57
C VAL A 107 -25.83 -1.45 -15.06
N VAL A 108 -24.64 -1.00 -15.43
CA VAL A 108 -24.23 -0.85 -16.84
C VAL A 108 -24.14 -2.22 -17.53
N GLY A 109 -23.59 -3.23 -16.84
CA GLY A 109 -23.49 -4.59 -17.36
C GLY A 109 -24.86 -5.21 -17.60
N THR A 110 -25.75 -5.16 -16.59
CA THR A 110 -27.11 -5.72 -16.70
C THR A 110 -27.96 -5.01 -17.75
N THR A 111 -27.91 -3.68 -17.83
CA THR A 111 -28.64 -2.93 -18.86
C THR A 111 -28.10 -3.23 -20.27
N SER A 112 -26.78 -3.32 -20.43
CA SER A 112 -26.16 -3.71 -21.71
C SER A 112 -26.54 -5.13 -22.12
N THR A 113 -26.54 -6.09 -21.19
CA THR A 113 -26.97 -7.47 -21.47
C THR A 113 -28.43 -7.53 -21.89
N LEU A 114 -29.33 -6.85 -21.15
CA LEU A 114 -30.75 -6.80 -21.49
C LEU A 114 -30.98 -6.19 -22.88
N PHE A 115 -30.24 -5.13 -23.21
CA PHE A 115 -30.34 -4.48 -24.52
C PHE A 115 -29.83 -5.38 -25.65
N VAL A 116 -28.69 -6.04 -25.47
CA VAL A 116 -28.17 -7.03 -26.42
C VAL A 116 -29.16 -8.17 -26.62
N CYS A 117 -29.73 -8.72 -25.54
CA CYS A 117 -30.74 -9.77 -25.63
C CYS A 117 -32.00 -9.30 -26.35
N TYR A 118 -32.47 -8.09 -26.06
CA TYR A 118 -33.63 -7.50 -26.74
C TYR A 118 -33.39 -7.31 -28.24
N ALA A 119 -32.23 -6.76 -28.62
CA ALA A 119 -31.86 -6.58 -30.02
C ALA A 119 -31.73 -7.91 -30.77
N MET A 120 -31.17 -8.94 -30.12
CA MET A 120 -31.09 -10.30 -30.66
C MET A 120 -32.45 -10.96 -30.85
N LEU A 121 -33.40 -10.71 -29.94
CA LEU A 121 -34.76 -11.26 -30.04
C LEU A 121 -35.56 -10.63 -31.17
N GLN A 122 -35.35 -9.33 -31.44
CA GLN A 122 -36.08 -8.62 -32.50
C GLN A 122 -35.53 -8.96 -33.89
N ASN A 123 -34.20 -8.99 -34.08
CA ASN A 123 -33.56 -9.12 -35.39
C ASN A 123 -32.37 -10.11 -35.35
N TYR A 124 -32.66 -11.38 -35.04
CA TYR A 124 -31.65 -12.43 -34.89
C TYR A 124 -30.73 -12.58 -36.11
N GLU A 125 -31.29 -12.64 -37.32
CA GLU A 125 -30.55 -12.82 -38.59
C GLU A 125 -29.58 -11.66 -38.87
N SER A 126 -29.97 -10.43 -38.53
CA SER A 126 -29.15 -9.23 -38.80
C SER A 126 -27.99 -9.07 -37.81
N PHE A 127 -28.18 -9.48 -36.56
CA PHE A 127 -27.21 -9.22 -35.49
C PHE A 127 -26.35 -10.45 -35.11
N LEU A 128 -26.74 -11.68 -35.44
CA LEU A 128 -25.93 -12.88 -35.19
C LEU A 128 -24.86 -13.11 -36.28
N ARG A 129 -24.13 -12.08 -36.66
CA ARG A 129 -23.02 -12.20 -37.62
C ARG A 129 -21.73 -12.59 -36.90
N LEU A 130 -20.97 -13.49 -37.51
CA LEU A 130 -19.66 -13.94 -37.02
C LEU A 130 -18.72 -12.76 -36.75
N ASP A 131 -18.81 -11.71 -37.56
CA ASP A 131 -18.02 -10.48 -37.44
C ASP A 131 -18.16 -9.84 -36.04
N TYR A 132 -19.38 -9.74 -35.50
CA TYR A 132 -19.63 -9.17 -34.18
C TYR A 132 -19.10 -10.06 -33.06
N ALA A 133 -19.20 -11.38 -33.21
CA ALA A 133 -18.62 -12.33 -32.27
C ALA A 133 -17.08 -12.23 -32.26
N ILE A 134 -16.45 -12.09 -33.43
CA ILE A 134 -15.01 -11.87 -33.54
C ILE A 134 -14.61 -10.56 -32.85
N PHE A 135 -15.30 -9.44 -33.14
CA PHE A 135 -15.01 -8.16 -32.48
C PHE A 135 -15.19 -8.22 -30.96
N PHE A 136 -16.23 -8.92 -30.48
CA PHE A 136 -16.44 -9.13 -29.05
C PHE A 136 -15.29 -9.93 -28.43
N ILE A 137 -14.88 -11.04 -29.05
CA ILE A 137 -13.76 -11.87 -28.57
C ILE A 137 -12.45 -11.08 -28.55
N LEU A 138 -12.17 -10.32 -29.62
CA LEU A 138 -10.96 -9.49 -29.70
C LEU A 138 -10.93 -8.43 -28.58
N ASN A 139 -12.05 -7.72 -28.35
CA ASN A 139 -12.13 -6.71 -27.30
C ASN A 139 -12.13 -7.31 -25.88
N CYS A 140 -12.59 -8.54 -25.73
CA CYS A 140 -12.65 -9.21 -24.44
C CYS A 140 -11.29 -9.84 -24.05
N PHE A 141 -10.67 -10.59 -24.97
CA PHE A 141 -9.48 -11.40 -24.66
C PHE A 141 -8.17 -10.76 -25.10
N VAL A 142 -8.15 -10.06 -26.24
CA VAL A 142 -6.90 -9.61 -26.86
C VAL A 142 -6.55 -8.20 -26.42
N VAL A 143 -7.45 -7.23 -26.63
CA VAL A 143 -7.18 -5.81 -26.37
C VAL A 143 -6.78 -5.54 -24.92
N PRO A 144 -7.48 -6.02 -23.87
CA PRO A 144 -7.15 -5.69 -22.48
C PRO A 144 -5.81 -6.29 -22.04
N GLN A 145 -5.46 -7.46 -22.58
CA GLN A 145 -4.18 -8.12 -22.28
C GLN A 145 -3.04 -7.41 -23.00
N LEU A 146 -3.22 -6.99 -24.26
CA LEU A 146 -2.21 -6.19 -24.97
C LEU A 146 -1.97 -4.85 -24.28
N VAL A 147 -3.03 -4.13 -23.90
CA VAL A 147 -2.92 -2.86 -23.16
C VAL A 147 -2.14 -3.06 -21.86
N PHE A 148 -2.37 -4.18 -21.16
CA PHE A 148 -1.62 -4.53 -19.96
C PHE A 148 -0.14 -4.85 -20.24
N LEU A 149 0.14 -5.67 -21.27
CA LEU A 149 1.50 -6.06 -21.64
C LEU A 149 2.36 -4.89 -22.15
N VAL A 150 1.74 -3.93 -22.84
CA VAL A 150 2.42 -2.72 -23.33
C VAL A 150 2.64 -1.69 -22.19
N GLY A 151 2.05 -1.90 -21.00
CA GLY A 151 2.19 -0.99 -19.87
C GLY A 151 1.34 0.28 -19.99
N LEU A 152 0.39 0.35 -20.94
CA LEU A 152 -0.50 1.51 -21.12
C LEU A 152 -1.43 1.77 -19.92
N ARG A 153 -1.55 0.79 -19.03
CA ARG A 153 -2.31 0.90 -17.77
C ARG A 153 -1.46 1.22 -16.55
N GLU A 154 -0.15 1.37 -16.70
CA GLU A 154 0.67 1.86 -15.61
C GLU A 154 0.25 3.29 -15.26
N PRO A 155 -0.02 3.60 -13.98
CA PRO A 155 -0.45 4.92 -13.60
C PRO A 155 0.64 5.92 -13.93
N ASN A 156 0.27 7.04 -14.54
CA ASN A 156 1.23 8.12 -14.75
C ASN A 156 1.62 8.77 -13.41
N THR A 157 2.63 9.65 -13.41
CA THR A 157 3.12 10.32 -12.19
C THR A 157 2.03 11.13 -11.48
N VAL A 158 1.12 11.73 -12.24
CA VAL A 158 0.00 12.50 -11.70
C VAL A 158 -0.99 11.57 -11.00
N GLU A 159 -1.39 10.47 -11.61
CA GLU A 159 -2.30 9.47 -11.03
C GLU A 159 -1.68 8.78 -9.80
N ALA A 160 -0.41 8.42 -9.86
CA ALA A 160 0.31 7.84 -8.73
C ALA A 160 0.36 8.81 -7.53
N THR A 161 0.62 10.09 -7.78
CA THR A 161 0.59 11.11 -6.71
C THR A 161 -0.82 11.36 -6.20
N MET A 162 -1.86 11.35 -7.06
CA MET A 162 -3.26 11.43 -6.61
C MET A 162 -3.62 10.29 -5.67
N LEU A 163 -3.23 9.06 -6.00
CA LEU A 163 -3.50 7.89 -5.17
C LEU A 163 -2.74 7.97 -3.84
N ASN A 164 -1.50 8.43 -3.85
CA ASN A 164 -0.70 8.59 -2.64
C ASN A 164 -1.21 9.71 -1.73
N GLU A 165 -1.62 10.84 -2.30
CA GLU A 165 -2.26 11.98 -1.59
C GLU A 165 -3.62 11.57 -1.01
N ARG A 166 -4.41 10.77 -1.75
CA ARG A 166 -5.73 10.30 -1.31
C ARG A 166 -5.64 9.30 -0.17
N ASP A 167 -4.72 8.34 -0.26
CA ASP A 167 -4.68 7.17 0.63
C ASP A 167 -3.59 7.26 1.70
N ASN A 168 -2.87 8.38 1.82
CA ASN A 168 -1.76 8.58 2.78
C ASN A 168 -0.75 7.42 2.80
N LYS A 169 -0.42 6.85 1.64
CA LYS A 169 0.32 5.59 1.51
C LYS A 169 1.81 5.63 1.89
N ASN A 170 2.35 6.81 2.21
CA ASN A 170 3.79 7.01 2.42
C ASN A 170 4.19 7.20 3.90
N VAL A 171 3.25 7.03 4.84
CA VAL A 171 3.52 7.31 6.27
C VAL A 171 4.54 6.32 6.81
N ALA A 172 4.31 5.00 6.68
CA ALA A 172 5.24 3.96 7.12
C ALA A 172 6.65 4.09 6.54
N ASP A 173 6.76 4.37 5.25
CA ASP A 173 8.04 4.57 4.56
C ASP A 173 8.80 5.75 5.17
N GLY A 174 8.10 6.86 5.42
CA GLY A 174 8.65 8.01 6.14
C GLY A 174 9.17 7.65 7.53
N PHE A 175 8.42 6.83 8.29
CA PHE A 175 8.84 6.35 9.60
C PHE A 175 10.07 5.42 9.53
N ALA A 176 10.15 4.55 8.52
CA ALA A 176 11.29 3.66 8.32
C ALA A 176 12.58 4.45 8.04
N TRP A 177 12.51 5.42 7.12
CA TRP A 177 13.63 6.31 6.81
C TRP A 177 14.01 7.20 7.99
N ASN A 178 13.04 7.74 8.71
CA ASN A 178 13.27 8.53 9.91
C ASN A 178 13.99 7.71 10.97
N TYR A 179 13.58 6.46 11.22
CA TYR A 179 14.26 5.60 12.18
C TYR A 179 15.68 5.25 11.75
N TYR A 180 15.89 4.97 10.46
CA TYR A 180 17.21 4.68 9.95
C TYR A 180 18.17 5.88 10.05
N PHE A 181 17.83 7.03 9.47
CA PHE A 181 18.71 8.20 9.45
C PHE A 181 18.70 9.03 10.73
N GLY A 182 17.59 8.99 11.46
CA GLY A 182 17.41 9.69 12.72
C GLY A 182 18.02 8.96 13.91
N TYR A 183 18.15 7.63 13.85
CA TYR A 183 18.62 6.82 14.97
C TYR A 183 19.65 5.75 14.57
N LEU A 184 19.28 4.73 13.79
CA LEU A 184 20.12 3.54 13.58
C LEU A 184 21.49 3.87 12.97
N LYS A 185 21.54 4.73 11.94
CA LYS A 185 22.79 5.15 11.29
C LYS A 185 23.73 5.88 12.26
N LEU A 186 23.21 6.46 13.34
CA LEU A 186 24.00 7.16 14.35
C LEU A 186 24.52 6.20 15.43
N VAL A 187 23.66 5.30 15.90
CA VAL A 187 23.92 4.45 17.07
C VAL A 187 24.70 3.20 16.69
N LEU A 188 24.32 2.51 15.62
CA LEU A 188 24.87 1.19 15.27
C LEU A 188 26.40 1.20 15.08
N PRO A 189 27.01 2.18 14.37
CA PRO A 189 28.47 2.23 14.23
C PRO A 189 29.23 2.40 15.54
N ARG A 190 28.56 2.88 16.60
CA ARG A 190 29.17 3.18 17.90
C ARG A 190 28.86 2.12 18.96
N LEU A 191 27.97 1.18 18.65
CA LEU A 191 27.43 0.21 19.61
C LEU A 191 28.53 -0.62 20.27
N GLU A 192 29.43 -1.20 19.48
CA GLU A 192 30.53 -2.02 19.98
C GLU A 192 31.47 -1.23 20.89
N ALA A 193 31.79 0.01 20.52
CA ALA A 193 32.62 0.88 21.35
C ALA A 193 31.94 1.25 22.68
N GLN A 194 30.60 1.40 22.70
CA GLN A 194 29.86 1.66 23.94
C GLN A 194 29.81 0.42 24.84
N ILE A 195 29.65 -0.78 24.26
CA ILE A 195 29.73 -2.04 25.01
C ILE A 195 31.11 -2.18 25.65
N ALA A 196 32.18 -1.91 24.89
CA ALA A 196 33.56 -2.02 25.39
C ALA A 196 33.89 -1.06 26.54
N LYS A 197 33.26 0.13 26.56
CA LYS A 197 33.43 1.11 27.66
C LYS A 197 32.81 0.62 28.97
N SER A 198 31.72 -0.14 28.92
CA SER A 198 31.07 -0.65 30.12
C SER A 198 31.96 -1.69 30.81
N SER A 199 32.36 -1.46 32.06
CA SER A 199 33.04 -2.48 32.89
C SER A 199 32.16 -3.69 33.17
N GLU A 200 30.85 -3.46 33.30
CA GLU A 200 29.89 -4.48 33.65
C GLU A 200 29.52 -5.39 32.48
N PHE A 201 29.26 -4.81 31.30
CA PHE A 201 28.65 -5.53 30.18
C PHE A 201 29.64 -5.99 29.10
N ARG A 202 30.88 -5.45 29.07
CA ARG A 202 31.86 -5.74 28.01
C ARG A 202 32.14 -7.23 27.77
N TYR A 203 32.12 -8.04 28.84
CA TYR A 203 32.38 -9.49 28.78
C TYR A 203 31.10 -10.33 28.89
N LYS A 204 29.99 -9.73 29.35
CA LYS A 204 28.70 -10.42 29.50
C LYS A 204 27.92 -10.49 28.17
N ILE A 205 28.02 -9.45 27.35
CA ILE A 205 27.36 -9.40 26.04
C ILE A 205 28.24 -10.11 25.01
N THR A 206 27.89 -11.35 24.69
CA THR A 206 28.62 -12.17 23.71
C THR A 206 28.30 -11.81 22.27
N LYS A 207 27.06 -11.39 21.98
CA LYS A 207 26.61 -10.94 20.67
C LYS A 207 26.42 -9.43 20.70
N LYS A 208 27.35 -8.70 20.08
CA LYS A 208 27.34 -7.23 19.98
C LYS A 208 26.33 -6.74 18.94
N LYS A 209 25.05 -7.08 19.14
CA LYS A 209 23.95 -6.73 18.25
C LYS A 209 22.86 -5.99 19.02
N LEU A 210 22.20 -5.06 18.34
CA LEU A 210 20.98 -4.43 18.80
C LEU A 210 19.78 -5.25 18.31
N TYR A 211 19.01 -5.82 19.22
CA TYR A 211 17.78 -6.51 18.91
C TYR A 211 16.62 -5.52 18.94
N ILE A 212 15.90 -5.39 17.84
CA ILE A 212 14.80 -4.43 17.69
C ILE A 212 13.49 -5.21 17.58
N LEU A 213 12.59 -4.99 18.53
CA LEU A 213 11.26 -5.56 18.52
C LEU A 213 10.32 -4.70 17.67
N VAL A 214 9.71 -5.34 16.67
CA VAL A 214 8.72 -4.71 15.79
C VAL A 214 7.39 -5.45 15.93
N PRO A 215 6.50 -5.01 16.84
CA PRO A 215 5.19 -5.61 17.01
C PRO A 215 4.31 -5.31 15.79
N LYS A 216 3.57 -6.31 15.31
CA LYS A 216 2.69 -6.16 14.14
C LYS A 216 1.62 -5.08 14.33
N THR A 217 1.18 -4.89 15.57
CA THR A 217 0.16 -3.89 15.94
C THR A 217 0.74 -2.50 16.14
N CYS A 218 2.07 -2.32 16.06
CA CYS A 218 2.78 -1.11 16.49
C CYS A 218 2.64 -0.72 17.96
N TYR A 219 1.88 -1.48 18.74
CA TYR A 219 1.77 -1.25 20.17
C TYR A 219 3.03 -1.74 20.87
N VAL A 220 3.64 -0.86 21.66
CA VAL A 220 4.85 -1.12 22.44
C VAL A 220 4.53 -0.89 23.91
N TYR A 221 5.14 -1.68 24.79
CA TYR A 221 5.07 -1.45 26.23
C TYR A 221 6.18 -0.50 26.65
N ASP A 222 5.92 0.32 27.66
CA ASP A 222 6.94 1.21 28.23
C ASP A 222 8.09 0.41 28.86
N ASN A 223 7.76 -0.72 29.50
CA ASN A 223 8.71 -1.69 30.01
C ASN A 223 8.54 -3.04 29.31
N ILE A 224 9.63 -3.57 28.75
CA ILE A 224 9.62 -4.88 28.08
C ILE A 224 9.23 -6.00 29.06
N ALA A 225 9.53 -5.86 30.35
CA ALA A 225 9.15 -6.83 31.37
C ALA A 225 7.62 -6.99 31.52
N ASP A 226 6.85 -5.95 31.19
CA ASP A 226 5.38 -6.01 31.21
C ASP A 226 4.85 -6.86 30.05
N ALA A 227 5.60 -6.93 28.95
CA ALA A 227 5.27 -7.79 27.81
C ALA A 227 5.66 -9.26 28.06
N ASP A 228 6.81 -9.48 28.72
CA ASP A 228 7.30 -10.81 29.08
C ASP A 228 8.18 -10.75 30.34
N PRO A 229 7.72 -11.29 31.49
CA PRO A 229 8.46 -11.19 32.76
C PRO A 229 9.77 -11.98 32.76
N ARG A 230 10.00 -12.86 31.78
CA ARG A 230 11.27 -13.59 31.63
C ARG A 230 12.41 -12.69 31.15
N VAL A 231 12.07 -11.53 30.58
CA VAL A 231 13.04 -10.54 30.09
C VAL A 231 13.17 -9.44 31.15
N THR A 232 14.29 -9.46 31.87
CA THR A 232 14.54 -8.54 32.99
C THR A 232 15.51 -7.44 32.59
N TRP A 233 15.27 -6.20 33.03
CA TRP A 233 16.22 -5.10 32.82
C TRP A 233 17.47 -5.34 33.68
N ALA A 234 18.65 -5.27 33.05
CA ALA A 234 19.93 -5.50 33.71
C ALA A 234 20.72 -4.20 33.96
N GLY A 235 20.47 -3.15 33.18
CA GLY A 235 21.18 -1.89 33.28
C GLY A 235 21.23 -1.15 31.95
N ASP A 236 22.03 -0.09 31.88
CA ASP A 236 22.18 0.72 30.67
C ASP A 236 23.63 0.80 30.23
N LEU A 237 23.84 0.92 28.91
CA LEU A 237 25.16 1.25 28.37
C LEU A 237 25.50 2.73 28.59
N THR A 238 26.80 3.03 28.57
CA THR A 238 27.29 4.40 28.56
C THR A 238 26.65 5.16 27.39
N PRO A 239 25.92 6.27 27.65
CA PRO A 239 25.19 6.94 26.59
C PRO A 239 26.11 7.54 25.53
N CYS A 240 25.65 7.53 24.28
CA CYS A 240 26.30 8.25 23.20
C CYS A 240 25.75 9.68 23.12
N LYS A 241 26.65 10.67 23.10
CA LYS A 241 26.30 12.10 22.95
C LYS A 241 26.64 12.56 21.54
N ILE A 242 25.66 13.15 20.84
CA ILE A 242 25.84 13.65 19.46
C ILE A 242 25.12 15.00 19.32
N ASN A 243 25.79 16.00 18.75
CA ASN A 243 25.15 17.28 18.42
C ASN A 243 24.21 17.09 17.21
N ARG A 244 22.92 17.46 17.32
CA ARG A 244 21.96 17.32 16.21
C ARG A 244 20.77 18.26 16.35
N GLY A 245 20.36 18.87 15.23
CA GLY A 245 19.12 19.67 15.15
C GLY A 245 19.11 20.85 16.12
N GLY A 246 20.24 21.53 16.29
CA GLY A 246 20.40 22.63 17.26
C GLY A 246 20.63 22.19 18.71
N ILE A 247 20.45 20.89 19.03
CA ILE A 247 20.67 20.35 20.38
C ILE A 247 22.13 19.90 20.51
N ARG A 248 22.84 20.47 21.48
CA ARG A 248 24.19 20.03 21.87
C ARG A 248 24.07 18.78 22.74
N GLU A 249 25.00 17.85 22.54
CA GLU A 249 25.14 16.60 23.30
C GLU A 249 23.84 15.79 23.44
N ARG A 250 23.04 15.66 22.37
CA ARG A 250 21.83 14.83 22.38
C ARG A 250 22.20 13.39 22.76
N ILE A 251 21.50 12.87 23.77
CA ILE A 251 21.80 11.61 24.42
C ILE A 251 21.05 10.46 23.72
N TYR A 252 21.79 9.44 23.32
CA TYR A 252 21.28 8.16 22.83
C TYR A 252 21.70 7.08 23.81
N LYS A 253 20.73 6.43 24.44
CA LYS A 253 20.93 5.47 25.52
C LYS A 253 20.37 4.11 25.08
N GLN A 254 21.09 3.04 25.37
CA GLN A 254 20.67 1.68 25.09
C GLN A 254 20.56 0.91 26.41
N ALA A 255 19.46 0.17 26.56
CA ALA A 255 19.23 -0.70 27.71
C ALA A 255 19.74 -2.11 27.43
N VAL A 256 20.33 -2.73 28.45
CA VAL A 256 20.75 -4.12 28.46
C VAL A 256 19.71 -4.92 29.23
N TYR A 257 19.26 -6.01 28.62
CA TYR A 257 18.33 -6.95 29.21
C TYR A 257 19.01 -8.30 29.45
N ARG A 258 18.46 -9.03 30.42
CA ARG A 258 18.88 -10.37 30.80
C ARG A 258 17.72 -11.34 30.70
N VAL A 259 18.00 -12.50 30.13
CA VAL A 259 17.11 -13.67 30.15
C VAL A 259 17.84 -14.85 30.77
N GLU A 260 17.15 -15.57 31.64
CA GLU A 260 17.61 -16.82 32.23
C GLU A 260 16.99 -18.00 31.47
N MET A 261 17.84 -18.91 30.98
CA MET A 261 17.40 -20.16 30.36
C MET A 261 17.91 -21.36 31.15
N SER A 262 17.00 -22.26 31.48
CA SER A 262 17.32 -23.57 32.04
C SER A 262 17.53 -24.57 30.91
N ASP A 263 18.80 -24.81 30.53
CA ASP A 263 19.14 -25.78 29.48
C ASP A 263 18.93 -27.22 29.96
N LYS A 264 19.14 -27.47 31.27
CA LYS A 264 18.98 -28.77 31.95
C LYS A 264 18.52 -28.55 33.39
N PRO A 265 17.89 -29.54 34.04
CA PRO A 265 17.56 -29.45 35.46
C PRO A 265 18.82 -29.12 36.28
N GLY A 266 18.82 -27.96 36.96
CA GLY A 266 19.94 -27.49 37.78
C GLY A 266 21.03 -26.68 37.07
N MET A 267 20.94 -26.44 35.75
CA MET A 267 21.82 -25.51 35.03
C MET A 267 21.03 -24.35 34.43
N THR A 268 21.20 -23.17 35.02
CA THR A 268 20.66 -21.90 34.54
C THR A 268 21.77 -21.08 33.91
N ARG A 269 21.58 -20.63 32.67
CA ARG A 269 22.50 -19.70 31.99
C ARG A 269 21.83 -18.34 31.82
N GLU A 270 22.59 -17.30 32.12
CA GLU A 270 22.17 -15.92 31.88
C GLU A 270 22.66 -15.45 30.50
N TYR A 271 21.76 -14.82 29.77
CA TYR A 271 22.08 -14.19 28.49
C TYR A 271 21.84 -12.69 28.58
N PHE A 272 22.87 -11.90 28.29
CA PHE A 272 22.81 -10.45 28.25
C PHE A 272 22.83 -9.96 26.81
N PHE A 273 21.89 -9.08 26.47
CA PHE A 273 21.76 -8.53 25.12
C PHE A 273 21.09 -7.15 25.15
N ILE A 274 21.26 -6.41 24.07
CA ILE A 274 20.71 -5.06 23.94
C ILE A 274 19.41 -5.17 23.18
N LEU A 275 18.32 -4.73 23.79
CA LEU A 275 16.96 -4.90 23.28
C LEU A 275 16.21 -3.58 23.36
N GLU A 276 15.49 -3.23 22.31
CA GLU A 276 14.58 -2.08 22.31
C GLU A 276 13.37 -2.34 21.41
N TYR A 277 12.29 -1.60 21.64
CA TYR A 277 11.22 -1.49 20.66
C TYR A 277 11.59 -0.50 19.56
N ALA A 278 11.08 -0.71 18.34
CA ALA A 278 11.02 0.32 17.32
C ALA A 278 10.00 1.39 17.71
N SER A 279 10.37 2.25 18.67
CA SER A 279 9.48 3.23 19.31
C SER A 279 8.89 4.24 18.33
N ASN A 280 9.59 4.53 17.23
CA ASN A 280 9.07 5.37 16.16
C ASN A 280 7.77 4.81 15.54
N LEU A 281 7.57 3.49 15.60
CA LEU A 281 6.36 2.87 15.07
C LEU A 281 5.18 2.99 16.03
N MET A 282 5.39 3.33 17.30
CA MET A 282 4.30 3.61 18.26
C MET A 282 3.42 4.76 17.76
N SER A 283 4.00 5.76 17.08
CA SER A 283 3.22 6.84 16.48
C SER A 283 2.20 6.34 15.45
N LEU A 284 2.48 5.24 14.74
CA LEU A 284 1.49 4.61 13.85
C LEU A 284 0.33 3.98 14.63
N TYR A 285 0.60 3.46 15.84
CA TYR A 285 -0.44 2.97 16.73
C TYR A 285 -1.31 4.12 17.22
N ASP A 286 -0.71 5.22 17.68
CA ASP A 286 -1.43 6.39 18.18
C ASP A 286 -2.27 7.04 17.08
N MET A 287 -1.70 7.22 15.88
CA MET A 287 -2.45 7.68 14.71
C MET A 287 -3.66 6.80 14.40
N SER A 288 -3.58 5.49 14.67
CA SER A 288 -4.71 4.57 14.45
C SER A 288 -5.82 4.62 15.51
N LEU A 289 -5.59 5.35 16.61
CA LEU A 289 -6.55 5.55 17.68
C LEU A 289 -7.19 6.93 17.67
N HIS A 290 -6.53 7.93 17.08
CA HIS A 290 -7.04 9.29 17.03
C HIS A 290 -8.04 9.48 15.89
N GLU A 291 -9.23 10.00 16.21
CA GLU A 291 -10.30 10.26 15.22
C GLU A 291 -9.92 11.31 14.18
N ASP A 292 -9.08 12.28 14.56
CA ASP A 292 -8.60 13.35 13.68
C ASP A 292 -7.55 12.88 12.67
N ALA A 293 -6.96 11.71 12.88
CA ALA A 293 -6.00 11.13 11.96
C ALA A 293 -6.75 10.25 10.93
N PRO A 294 -6.63 10.55 9.63
CA PRO A 294 -7.19 9.69 8.57
C PRO A 294 -6.29 8.45 8.38
N PHE A 295 -6.18 7.64 9.43
CA PHE A 295 -5.34 6.45 9.48
C PHE A 295 -6.01 5.37 10.31
N SER A 296 -6.57 4.36 9.65
CA SER A 296 -7.29 3.27 10.29
C SER A 296 -6.36 2.19 10.83
N ARG A 297 -6.87 1.36 11.75
CA ARG A 297 -6.15 0.16 12.24
C ARG A 297 -5.79 -0.82 11.13
N GLN A 298 -6.64 -0.94 10.11
CA GLN A 298 -6.36 -1.82 8.99
C GLN A 298 -5.22 -1.27 8.12
N GLU A 299 -5.23 0.03 7.82
CA GLU A 299 -4.15 0.69 7.09
C GLU A 299 -2.82 0.62 7.83
N ARG A 300 -2.84 0.78 9.16
CA ARG A 300 -1.68 0.54 10.01
C ARG A 300 -1.11 -0.86 9.82
N ASP A 301 -1.93 -1.89 10.01
CA ASP A 301 -1.48 -3.28 9.92
C ASP A 301 -0.92 -3.60 8.52
N ASP A 302 -1.52 -3.04 7.46
CA ASP A 302 -1.06 -3.19 6.09
C ASP A 302 0.28 -2.47 5.84
N GLN A 303 0.44 -1.26 6.37
CA GLN A 303 1.66 -0.46 6.22
C GLN A 303 2.85 -1.02 7.02
N VAL A 304 2.63 -1.58 8.21
CA VAL A 304 3.70 -2.16 9.05
C VAL A 304 4.37 -3.35 8.40
N ILE A 305 3.60 -4.14 7.63
CA ILE A 305 4.13 -5.27 6.87
C ILE A 305 5.16 -4.80 5.82
N ILE A 306 5.04 -3.57 5.31
CA ILE A 306 5.95 -2.97 4.32
C ILE A 306 7.23 -2.44 4.98
N VAL A 307 7.13 -1.90 6.20
CA VAL A 307 8.28 -1.37 6.97
C VAL A 307 9.32 -2.46 7.25
N LEU A 308 8.88 -3.68 7.59
CA LEU A 308 9.78 -4.76 7.98
C LEU A 308 10.81 -5.16 6.90
N PRO A 309 10.40 -5.46 5.65
CA PRO A 309 11.32 -5.66 4.54
C PRO A 309 12.26 -4.48 4.29
N GLN A 310 11.79 -3.24 4.44
CA GLN A 310 12.63 -2.05 4.26
C GLN A 310 13.69 -1.91 5.36
N LEU A 311 13.32 -2.06 6.63
CA LEU A 311 14.30 -2.06 7.72
C LEU A 311 15.34 -3.18 7.54
N LYS A 312 14.91 -4.36 7.04
CA LYS A 312 15.82 -5.45 6.68
C LYS A 312 16.74 -5.09 5.52
N SER A 313 16.26 -4.38 4.50
CA SER A 313 17.10 -3.96 3.37
C SER A 313 18.13 -2.92 3.81
N PHE A 314 17.76 -1.99 4.68
CA PHE A 314 18.68 -1.03 5.29
C PHE A 314 19.78 -1.74 6.08
N ALA A 315 19.41 -2.69 6.95
CA ALA A 315 20.37 -3.47 7.74
C ALA A 315 21.37 -4.24 6.85
N LYS A 316 20.91 -4.80 5.72
CA LYS A 316 21.78 -5.48 4.74
C LYS A 316 22.70 -4.51 4.01
N SER A 317 22.17 -3.38 3.55
CA SER A 317 22.93 -2.37 2.78
C SER A 317 24.03 -1.70 3.60
N ALA A 318 23.85 -1.62 4.91
CA ALA A 318 24.76 -0.92 5.81
C ALA A 318 25.81 -1.84 6.48
N ASN A 319 25.96 -3.08 6.02
CA ASN A 319 26.92 -4.07 6.54
C ASN A 319 26.85 -4.29 8.08
N PHE A 320 25.68 -4.15 8.70
CA PHE A 320 25.51 -4.27 10.16
C PHE A 320 25.28 -5.71 10.67
N PHE A 321 25.78 -6.74 9.99
CA PHE A 321 25.56 -8.16 10.36
C PHE A 321 26.76 -8.84 10.99
#